data_AF-A0A2D4H0C0-F1
#
_entry.id   AF-A0A2D4H0C0-F1
#
_cell.length_a   1.000
_cell.length_b   1.000
_cell.length_c   1.000
_cell.angle_alpha   90.00
_cell.angle_beta   90.00
_cell.angle_gamma   90.00
#
_symmetry.space_group_name_H-M   'P 1'
#
loop_
_entity.id
_entity.type
_entity.pdbx_description
1 polymer ?
#
loop_
_entity_poly.entity_id
_entity_poly.type
_entity_poly.pdbx_seq_one_letter_code
_entity_poly.pdbx_strand_id
1 'polypeptide(L)'
;PLTKHGTTSSSCIWLNQEEHTPWCIGPGTGIAPFRSFWQQRLFDLKHKGLKPCPMTLVFGCRQSKIDHIYKEETLLAKSSGVFKELFTAYSREPEKPKKYVQDILQEQLASSVYKALKEKGGHVYVCGDVTMAGDVLKTIQSIVREQGKLSAEEGIAFISKL
;
A
#
# COMPACT_ATOMS: atom_id res chain seq x y z
N PRO A 1 12.89 0.84 12.75
CA PRO A 1 12.46 2.02 13.54
C PRO A 1 11.74 3.03 12.63
N LEU A 2 10.42 3.13 12.74
CA LEU A 2 9.61 4.11 12.02
C LEU A 2 9.15 5.17 13.03
N THR A 3 9.57 6.41 12.84
CA THR A 3 9.24 7.56 13.68
C THR A 3 8.01 8.30 13.13
N LYS A 4 7.13 8.76 14.03
CA LYS A 4 6.09 9.77 13.77
C LYS A 4 6.16 10.84 14.86
N HIS A 5 5.98 12.11 14.49
CA HIS A 5 5.71 13.23 15.39
C HIS A 5 4.21 13.50 15.43
N GLY A 6 3.61 13.54 16.63
CA GLY A 6 2.20 13.89 16.83
C GLY A 6 1.63 13.26 18.11
N THR A 7 1.27 14.11 19.06
CA THR A 7 0.86 13.80 20.44
C THR A 7 -0.54 13.17 20.50
N THR A 8 -0.61 11.85 20.73
CA THR A 8 -1.60 11.18 21.59
C THR A 8 -1.11 9.75 21.87
N SER A 9 -1.07 9.40 23.15
CA SER A 9 -0.60 8.11 23.67
C SER A 9 -1.54 6.97 23.27
N SER A 10 -1.12 6.13 22.32
CA SER A 10 -1.49 4.72 22.15
C SER A 10 -0.69 4.13 20.99
N SER A 11 0.19 3.17 21.29
CA SER A 11 1.23 2.60 20.42
C SER A 11 0.73 1.66 19.31
N CYS A 12 -0.51 1.82 18.86
CA CYS A 12 -1.09 1.04 17.78
C CYS A 12 -1.43 2.01 16.64
N ILE A 13 -0.98 1.71 15.42
CA ILE A 13 -1.36 2.45 14.21
C ILE A 13 -2.89 2.36 14.10
N TRP A 14 -3.60 3.39 14.57
CA TRP A 14 -5.05 3.39 14.66
C TRP A 14 -5.65 3.51 13.25
N LEU A 15 -6.18 2.39 12.74
CA LEU A 15 -6.83 2.26 11.43
C LEU A 15 -8.29 2.77 11.40
N ASN A 16 -8.78 3.33 12.50
CA ASN A 16 -10.22 3.31 12.78
C ASN A 16 -11.03 4.45 12.17
N GLN A 17 -10.40 5.46 11.56
CA GLN A 17 -11.12 6.60 10.95
C GLN A 17 -10.35 7.19 9.77
N GLU A 18 -9.84 6.33 8.88
CA GLU A 18 -9.26 6.81 7.63
C GLU A 18 -10.39 7.29 6.70
N GLU A 19 -10.46 8.60 6.46
CA GLU A 19 -11.38 9.19 5.47
C GLU A 19 -10.97 8.77 4.04
N HIS A 20 -9.68 8.54 3.83
CA HIS A 20 -9.10 8.19 2.54
C HIS A 20 -8.65 6.73 2.49
N THR A 21 -8.64 6.15 1.29
CA THR A 21 -8.21 4.75 1.08
C THR A 21 -6.73 4.59 1.46
N PRO A 22 -6.40 3.75 2.45
CA PRO A 22 -5.01 3.43 2.77
C PRO A 22 -4.38 2.56 1.69
N TRP A 23 -3.14 2.86 1.32
CA TRP A 23 -2.37 2.07 0.36
C TRP A 23 -1.31 1.26 1.09
N CYS A 24 -1.36 -0.06 0.94
CA CYS A 24 -0.43 -0.99 1.57
C CYS A 24 0.45 -1.62 0.48
N ILE A 25 1.76 -1.41 0.54
CA ILE A 25 2.73 -1.94 -0.43
C ILE A 25 3.68 -2.86 0.33
N GLY A 26 3.62 -4.17 0.05
CA GLY A 26 4.40 -5.15 0.81
C GLY A 26 4.63 -6.45 0.07
N PRO A 27 5.73 -6.58 -0.69
CA PRO A 27 6.09 -7.83 -1.32
C PRO A 27 6.64 -8.86 -0.32
N GLY A 28 6.39 -10.15 -0.60
CA GLY A 28 6.85 -11.27 0.21
C GLY A 28 6.40 -11.15 1.66
N THR A 29 7.32 -11.37 2.60
CA THR A 29 7.05 -11.24 4.04
C THR A 29 6.70 -9.82 4.48
N GLY A 30 6.92 -8.81 3.63
CA GLY A 30 6.47 -7.43 3.85
C GLY A 30 4.95 -7.27 3.95
N ILE A 31 4.17 -8.29 3.58
CA ILE A 31 2.71 -8.30 3.78
C ILE A 31 2.29 -8.46 5.26
N ALA A 32 3.21 -8.93 6.12
CA ALA A 32 2.90 -9.31 7.50
C ALA A 32 2.17 -8.22 8.33
N PRO A 33 2.60 -6.94 8.39
CA PRO A 33 1.86 -5.93 9.13
C PRO A 33 0.48 -5.64 8.51
N PHE A 34 0.32 -5.80 7.20
CA PHE A 34 -0.97 -5.59 6.56
C PHE A 34 -1.96 -6.69 6.90
N ARG A 35 -1.48 -7.89 7.25
CA ARG A 35 -2.32 -8.98 7.73
C ARG A 35 -3.14 -8.59 8.95
N SER A 36 -2.51 -7.97 9.93
CA SER A 36 -3.24 -7.46 11.08
C SER A 36 -4.22 -6.35 10.68
N PHE A 37 -3.89 -5.52 9.68
CA PHE A 37 -4.77 -4.44 9.23
C PHE A 37 -6.08 -4.98 8.64
N TRP A 38 -6.01 -5.95 7.72
CA TRP A 38 -7.23 -6.49 7.12
C TRP A 38 -8.02 -7.38 8.09
N GLN A 39 -7.35 -8.08 8.99
CA GLN A 39 -8.02 -8.85 10.05
C GLN A 39 -8.76 -7.93 11.02
N GLN A 40 -8.15 -6.83 11.43
CA GLN A 40 -8.79 -5.83 12.28
C GLN A 40 -10.02 -5.23 11.60
N ARG A 41 -9.90 -4.85 10.31
CA ARG A 41 -11.03 -4.29 9.55
C ARG A 41 -12.15 -5.31 9.30
N LEU A 42 -11.81 -6.58 9.07
CA LEU A 42 -12.79 -7.66 9.01
C LEU A 42 -13.54 -7.80 10.34
N PHE A 43 -12.83 -7.71 11.48
CA PHE A 43 -13.44 -7.74 12.79
C PHE A 43 -14.37 -6.54 13.02
N ASP A 44 -13.92 -5.33 12.67
CA ASP A 44 -14.69 -4.10 12.84
C ASP A 44 -15.97 -4.10 11.99
N LEU A 45 -15.92 -4.61 10.76
CA LEU A 45 -17.09 -4.81 9.90
C LEU A 45 -18.09 -5.82 10.49
N LYS A 46 -17.60 -6.97 10.97
CA LYS A 46 -18.46 -8.07 11.43
C LYS A 46 -19.04 -7.85 12.81
N HIS A 47 -18.28 -7.25 13.73
CA HIS A 47 -18.61 -7.23 15.15
C HIS A 47 -18.92 -5.84 15.70
N LYS A 48 -18.40 -4.77 15.08
CA LYS A 48 -18.64 -3.39 15.53
C LYS A 48 -19.59 -2.60 14.64
N GLY A 49 -19.96 -3.14 13.48
CA GLY A 49 -20.76 -2.44 12.47
C GLY A 49 -20.05 -1.22 11.87
N LEU A 50 -18.73 -1.07 12.10
CA LEU A 50 -17.94 0.02 11.54
C LEU A 50 -17.65 -0.28 10.07
N LYS A 51 -17.73 0.75 9.22
CA LYS A 51 -17.42 0.64 7.79
C LYS A 51 -16.21 1.52 7.43
N PRO A 52 -14.99 1.09 7.78
CA PRO A 52 -13.79 1.87 7.46
C PRO A 52 -13.59 1.97 5.94
N CYS A 53 -13.00 3.07 5.46
CA CYS A 53 -12.73 3.29 4.04
C CYS A 53 -11.86 2.15 3.47
N PRO A 54 -12.29 1.37 2.46
CA PRO A 54 -11.57 0.18 2.01
C PRO A 54 -10.12 0.46 1.59
N MET A 55 -9.21 -0.50 1.83
CA MET A 55 -7.77 -0.39 1.53
C MET A 55 -7.42 -0.84 0.12
N THR A 56 -6.25 -0.45 -0.38
CA THR A 56 -5.64 -1.02 -1.59
C THR A 56 -4.36 -1.74 -1.21
N LEU A 57 -4.19 -3.00 -1.63
CA LEU A 57 -2.97 -3.77 -1.43
C LEU A 57 -2.20 -3.91 -2.75
N VAL A 58 -0.91 -3.60 -2.73
CA VAL A 58 0.05 -3.93 -3.79
C VAL A 58 1.03 -4.95 -3.23
N PHE A 59 0.79 -6.22 -3.53
CA PHE A 59 1.60 -7.35 -3.14
C PHE A 59 2.57 -7.73 -4.25
N GLY A 60 3.64 -8.44 -3.92
CA GLY A 60 4.55 -9.01 -4.91
C GLY A 60 5.22 -10.28 -4.42
N CYS A 61 5.39 -11.26 -5.31
CA CYS A 61 6.09 -12.51 -5.01
C CYS A 61 6.80 -13.05 -6.27
N ARG A 62 7.39 -14.25 -6.21
CA ARG A 62 8.06 -14.86 -7.36
C ARG A 62 7.04 -15.46 -8.31
N GLN A 63 6.18 -16.33 -7.80
CA GLN A 63 5.24 -17.12 -8.61
C GLN A 63 3.91 -17.30 -7.89
N SER A 64 2.83 -17.24 -8.67
CA SER A 64 1.44 -17.33 -8.21
C SER A 64 1.09 -18.63 -7.49
N LYS A 65 1.80 -19.72 -7.79
CA LYS A 65 1.56 -21.06 -7.24
C LYS A 65 2.57 -21.48 -6.16
N ILE A 66 3.62 -20.69 -5.91
CA ILE A 66 4.71 -21.08 -5.00
C ILE A 66 4.70 -20.23 -3.73
N ASP A 67 4.73 -18.91 -3.87
CA ASP A 67 4.98 -17.98 -2.76
C ASP A 67 3.97 -16.83 -2.68
N HIS A 68 2.80 -17.00 -3.29
CA HIS A 68 1.67 -16.11 -3.10
C HIS A 68 0.96 -16.39 -1.76
N ILE A 69 1.63 -16.01 -0.68
CA ILE A 69 1.12 -16.17 0.69
C ILE A 69 -0.15 -15.35 0.93
N TYR A 70 -1.08 -15.91 1.71
CA TYR A 70 -2.36 -15.28 2.09
C TYR A 70 -3.27 -14.89 0.91
N LYS A 71 -3.14 -15.53 -0.25
CA LYS A 71 -3.97 -15.25 -1.42
C LYS A 71 -5.46 -15.42 -1.13
N GLU A 72 -5.83 -16.54 -0.50
CA GLU A 72 -7.22 -16.85 -0.17
C GLU A 72 -7.77 -15.89 0.90
N GLU A 73 -6.95 -15.54 1.91
CA GLU A 73 -7.32 -14.58 2.95
C GLU A 73 -7.57 -13.18 2.37
N THR A 74 -6.70 -12.72 1.46
CA THR A 74 -6.83 -11.39 0.85
C THR A 74 -8.03 -11.33 -0.10
N LEU A 75 -8.31 -12.40 -0.87
CA LEU A 75 -9.51 -12.51 -1.70
C LEU A 75 -10.79 -12.50 -0.87
N LEU A 76 -10.82 -13.22 0.26
CA LEU A 76 -11.94 -13.18 1.20
C LEU A 76 -12.13 -11.78 1.82
N ALA A 77 -11.04 -11.12 2.16
CA ALA A 77 -11.08 -9.76 2.67
C ALA A 77 -11.61 -8.76 1.62
N LYS A 78 -11.24 -8.93 0.34
CA LYS A 78 -11.79 -8.14 -0.78
C LYS A 78 -13.30 -8.37 -0.94
N SER A 79 -13.76 -9.63 -0.95
CA SER A 79 -15.20 -9.93 -1.08
C SER A 79 -16.02 -9.43 0.12
N SER A 80 -15.39 -9.29 1.30
CA SER A 80 -16.01 -8.70 2.50
C SER A 80 -15.97 -7.17 2.53
N GLY A 81 -15.40 -6.50 1.52
CA GLY A 81 -15.32 -5.05 1.42
C GLY A 81 -14.16 -4.40 2.18
N VAL A 82 -13.21 -5.17 2.72
CA VAL A 82 -12.02 -4.61 3.40
C VAL A 82 -11.02 -4.02 2.40
N PHE A 83 -10.87 -4.67 1.25
CA PHE A 83 -10.07 -4.16 0.15
C PHE A 83 -10.95 -3.62 -0.97
N LYS A 84 -10.61 -2.43 -1.46
CA LYS A 84 -11.09 -1.91 -2.73
C LYS A 84 -10.44 -2.67 -3.87
N GLU A 85 -9.11 -2.70 -3.87
CA GLU A 85 -8.30 -3.34 -4.89
C GLU A 85 -7.15 -4.17 -4.32
N LEU A 86 -6.77 -5.19 -5.10
CA LEU A 86 -5.66 -6.08 -4.83
C LEU A 86 -4.83 -6.18 -6.10
N PHE A 87 -3.55 -5.86 -6.01
CA PHE A 87 -2.59 -5.98 -7.09
C PHE A 87 -1.49 -6.97 -6.70
N THR A 88 -1.02 -7.76 -7.66
CA THR A 88 0.09 -8.69 -7.43
C THR A 88 1.12 -8.60 -8.54
N ALA A 89 2.35 -8.29 -8.16
CA ALA A 89 3.52 -8.35 -9.02
C ALA A 89 4.17 -9.73 -8.94
N TYR A 90 4.31 -10.42 -10.08
CA TYR A 90 5.06 -11.67 -10.14
C TYR A 90 6.41 -11.46 -10.83
N SER A 91 7.48 -11.68 -10.08
CA SER A 91 8.85 -11.43 -10.57
C SER A 91 9.46 -12.59 -11.36
N ARG A 92 8.88 -13.79 -11.27
CA ARG A 92 9.40 -15.03 -11.88
C ARG A 92 8.29 -15.96 -12.40
N GLU A 93 7.11 -15.42 -12.73
CA GLU A 93 6.02 -16.22 -13.29
C GLU A 93 6.41 -16.73 -14.68
N PRO A 94 6.29 -18.04 -14.96
CA PRO A 94 6.55 -18.58 -16.28
C PRO A 94 5.73 -17.85 -17.35
N GLU A 95 6.35 -17.58 -18.51
CA GLU A 95 5.72 -16.97 -19.68
C GLU A 95 5.14 -15.56 -19.45
N LYS A 96 5.46 -14.90 -18.32
CA LYS A 96 5.08 -13.52 -18.06
C LYS A 96 6.30 -12.62 -17.91
N PRO A 97 6.19 -11.35 -18.30
CA PRO A 97 7.24 -10.38 -18.01
C PRO A 97 7.42 -10.26 -16.51
N LYS A 98 8.69 -10.18 -16.09
CA LYS A 98 9.07 -9.91 -14.71
C LYS A 98 8.45 -8.57 -14.27
N LYS A 99 7.70 -8.58 -13.17
CA LYS A 99 7.17 -7.38 -12.53
C LYS A 99 7.50 -7.32 -11.05
N TYR A 100 7.77 -6.11 -10.57
CA TYR A 100 7.86 -5.73 -9.17
C TYR A 100 6.71 -4.80 -8.77
N VAL A 101 6.60 -4.52 -7.47
CA VAL A 101 5.53 -3.68 -6.93
C VAL A 101 5.62 -2.25 -7.47
N GLN A 102 6.83 -1.70 -7.63
CA GLN A 102 7.05 -0.39 -8.20
C GLN A 102 6.62 -0.29 -9.67
N ASP A 103 6.74 -1.36 -10.45
CA ASP A 103 6.27 -1.39 -11.84
C ASP A 103 4.75 -1.26 -11.87
N ILE A 104 4.03 -1.95 -10.97
CA ILE A 104 2.58 -1.78 -10.85
C ILE A 104 2.22 -0.35 -10.45
N LEU A 105 2.95 0.24 -9.48
CA LEU A 105 2.70 1.61 -9.05
C LEU A 105 2.82 2.60 -10.22
N GLN A 106 3.88 2.48 -11.02
CA GLN A 106 4.13 3.38 -12.15
C GLN A 106 3.17 3.11 -13.32
N GLU A 107 3.02 1.86 -13.75
CA GLU A 107 2.31 1.52 -14.98
C GLU A 107 0.79 1.58 -14.83
N GLN A 108 0.27 1.19 -13.66
CA GLN A 108 -1.17 0.97 -13.46
C GLN A 108 -1.78 1.94 -12.46
N LEU A 109 -1.00 2.44 -11.50
CA LEU A 109 -1.55 3.13 -10.33
C LEU A 109 -1.06 4.58 -10.18
N ALA A 110 -0.26 5.10 -11.10
CA ALA A 110 0.39 6.42 -10.95
C ALA A 110 -0.60 7.53 -10.60
N SER A 111 -1.67 7.69 -11.39
CA SER A 111 -2.69 8.71 -11.14
C SER A 111 -3.41 8.51 -9.81
N SER A 112 -3.73 7.25 -9.45
CA SER A 112 -4.44 6.93 -8.21
C SER A 112 -3.59 7.15 -6.97
N VAL A 113 -2.31 6.78 -7.02
CA VAL A 113 -1.32 7.02 -5.96
C VAL A 113 -1.11 8.53 -5.81
N TYR A 114 -0.91 9.27 -6.89
CA TYR A 114 -0.76 10.72 -6.83
C TYR A 114 -1.98 11.40 -6.19
N LYS A 115 -3.20 11.01 -6.60
CA LYS A 115 -4.43 11.52 -6.02
C LYS A 115 -4.51 11.23 -4.51
N ALA A 116 -4.21 10.00 -4.11
CA ALA A 116 -4.22 9.61 -2.70
C ALA A 116 -3.21 10.44 -1.88
N LEU A 117 -2.00 10.68 -2.40
CA LEU A 117 -0.98 11.47 -1.73
C LEU A 117 -1.28 12.97 -1.69
N LYS A 118 -2.03 13.48 -2.66
CA LYS A 118 -2.42 14.90 -2.72
C LYS A 118 -3.55 15.25 -1.75
N GLU A 119 -4.43 14.30 -1.47
CA GLU A 119 -5.53 14.47 -0.53
C GLU A 119 -5.00 14.50 0.92
N LYS A 120 -5.47 15.47 1.72
CA LYS A 120 -5.07 15.56 3.14
C LYS A 120 -5.55 14.31 3.86
N GLY A 121 -4.63 13.57 4.50
CA GLY A 121 -4.98 12.33 5.22
C GLY A 121 -4.90 11.06 4.36
N GLY A 122 -4.41 11.14 3.12
CA GLY A 122 -4.01 9.94 2.39
C GLY A 122 -2.74 9.31 2.96
N HIS A 123 -2.74 7.98 3.11
CA HIS A 123 -1.61 7.24 3.67
C HIS A 123 -1.12 6.13 2.74
N VAL A 124 0.21 6.08 2.56
CA VAL A 124 0.91 5.00 1.87
C VAL A 124 1.86 4.32 2.87
N TYR A 125 1.67 3.03 3.08
CA TYR A 125 2.50 2.20 3.94
C TYR A 125 3.36 1.27 3.08
N VAL A 126 4.66 1.29 3.31
CA VAL A 126 5.62 0.42 2.63
C VAL A 126 6.29 -0.49 3.65
N CYS A 127 6.28 -1.80 3.43
CA CYS A 127 6.94 -2.76 4.30
C CYS A 127 7.65 -3.84 3.49
N GLY A 128 8.87 -4.19 3.89
CA GLY A 128 9.68 -5.23 3.27
C GLY A 128 11.16 -4.87 3.27
N ASP A 129 11.89 -5.41 2.30
CA ASP A 129 13.33 -5.16 2.14
C ASP A 129 13.67 -3.68 1.96
N VAL A 130 14.83 -3.25 2.47
CA VAL A 130 15.29 -1.85 2.43
C VAL A 130 15.51 -1.37 0.99
N THR A 131 16.05 -2.23 0.13
CA THR A 131 16.26 -1.92 -1.30
C THR A 131 14.91 -1.70 -1.98
N MET A 132 13.95 -2.60 -1.71
CA MET A 132 12.59 -2.48 -2.23
C MET A 132 11.90 -1.20 -1.75
N ALA A 133 12.04 -0.84 -0.47
CA ALA A 133 11.49 0.39 0.06
C ALA A 133 12.10 1.63 -0.62
N GLY A 134 13.41 1.61 -0.90
CA GLY A 134 14.09 2.66 -1.66
C GLY A 134 13.61 2.78 -3.09
N ASP A 135 13.37 1.67 -3.78
CA ASP A 135 12.84 1.66 -5.15
C ASP A 135 11.39 2.17 -5.20
N VAL A 136 10.55 1.74 -4.26
CA VAL A 136 9.17 2.24 -4.13
C VAL A 136 9.16 3.75 -3.86
N LEU A 137 10.03 4.25 -2.99
CA LEU A 137 10.15 5.68 -2.71
C LEU A 137 10.52 6.48 -3.98
N LYS A 138 11.52 6.01 -4.74
CA LYS A 138 11.93 6.65 -6.00
C LYS A 138 10.78 6.66 -7.02
N THR A 139 10.04 5.57 -7.13
CA THR A 139 8.89 5.49 -8.03
C THR A 139 7.78 6.44 -7.60
N ILE A 140 7.46 6.52 -6.31
CA ILE A 140 6.48 7.49 -5.81
C ILE A 140 6.94 8.92 -6.10
N GLN A 141 8.24 9.23 -5.95
CA GLN A 141 8.79 10.54 -6.34
C GLN A 141 8.61 10.81 -7.83
N SER A 142 8.84 9.82 -8.71
CA SER A 142 8.60 9.95 -10.16
C SER A 142 7.13 10.25 -10.44
N ILE A 143 6.22 9.45 -9.85
CA ILE A 143 4.77 9.62 -9.99
C ILE A 143 4.34 11.03 -9.56
N VAL A 144 4.81 11.51 -8.41
CA VAL A 144 4.48 12.86 -7.92
C VAL A 144 4.97 13.95 -8.86
N ARG A 145 6.18 13.81 -9.40
CA ARG A 145 6.74 14.76 -10.36
C ARG A 145 5.97 14.78 -11.68
N GLU A 146 5.71 13.59 -12.25
CA GLU A 146 5.04 13.44 -13.54
C GLU A 146 3.57 13.88 -13.47
N GLN A 147 2.82 13.39 -12.47
CA GLN A 147 1.40 13.67 -12.33
C GLN A 147 1.13 15.08 -11.78
N GLY A 148 2.02 15.57 -10.91
CA GLY A 148 1.94 16.92 -10.36
C GLY A 148 2.56 18.00 -11.22
N LYS A 149 3.29 17.63 -12.29
CA LYS A 149 4.10 18.54 -13.12
C LYS A 149 5.08 19.38 -12.28
N LEU A 150 5.69 18.73 -11.30
CA LEU A 150 6.59 19.36 -10.33
C LEU A 150 8.05 19.21 -10.75
N SER A 151 8.87 20.19 -10.35
CA SER A 151 10.33 20.09 -10.42
C SER A 151 10.88 18.95 -9.54
N ALA A 152 12.17 18.63 -9.67
CA ALA A 152 12.81 17.65 -8.80
C ALA A 152 12.74 18.07 -7.32
N GLU A 153 13.02 19.33 -7.06
CA GLU A 153 13.05 19.94 -5.73
C GLU A 153 11.64 20.00 -5.13
N GLU A 154 10.65 20.38 -5.94
CA GLU A 154 9.25 20.42 -5.52
C GLU A 154 8.70 19.02 -5.20
N GLY A 155 9.08 18.01 -5.99
CA GLY A 155 8.70 16.62 -5.73
C GLY A 155 9.30 16.09 -4.42
N ILE A 156 10.57 16.39 -4.14
CA ILE A 156 11.21 16.02 -2.87
C ILE A 156 10.52 16.74 -1.70
N ALA A 157 10.28 18.04 -1.83
CA ALA A 157 9.61 18.83 -0.81
C ALA A 157 8.17 18.35 -0.54
N PHE A 158 7.47 17.85 -1.57
CA PHE A 158 6.15 17.25 -1.43
C PHE A 158 6.21 15.99 -0.57
N ILE A 159 7.12 15.05 -0.89
CA ILE A 159 7.24 13.79 -0.16
C ILE A 159 7.66 13.99 1.30
N SER A 160 8.56 14.94 1.57
CA SER A 160 9.00 15.27 2.93
C SER A 160 7.90 15.86 3.83
N LYS A 161 6.75 16.26 3.25
CA LYS A 161 5.58 16.81 3.98
C LYS A 161 4.47 15.79 4.20
N LEU A 162 4.57 14.58 3.64
CA LEU A 162 3.64 13.46 3.84
C LEU A 162 3.89 12.76 5.19
#